data_AF-A0A1V5RG06-F1
#
_entry.id   AF-A0A1V5RG06-F1
#
_cell.length_a   1.000
_cell.length_b   1.000
_cell.length_c   1.000
_cell.angle_alpha   90.00
_cell.angle_beta   90.00
_cell.angle_gamma   90.00
#
_symmetry.space_group_name_H-M   'P 1'
#
loop_
_entity.id
_entity.type
_entity.pdbx_description
1 polymer ?
#
loop_
_entity_poly.entity_id
_entity_poly.type
_entity_poly.pdbx_seq_one_letter_code
_entity_poly.pdbx_strand_id
1 'polypeptide(L)'
;MIDNSDMLVFWAVVLGRLLIPLLIPRWPLPTILAALVLDGVDQTIFQVFTDLPLDGYQGYDKALDVYYLTIAYIAAMRNWANLPAFRVSRFLNYYRLVGVAAFELSHLRVLLLIFPNTFEYFFIFYEAVRARWNPLRMGKRMVVIAAAAIWIVIKLPQEYWIHVAQLDATDFVKEHIFGAPLTASWAAALANRPWVLLLAAAGLLGLLFLARWLLASRLPAADWPLKLAADPLPEEIDERHEQLAYAAQTRILRPALLEKFVLVSLVSLIFASFLPTVRATSVQLYAAIALVIGVNALLSHWLALRGRGWESVAREFAVMALVNLGIVYLADLLLRRGGAALSLQLPLFFVLLLTLIVTLYDRYRVIYDVRRAQGGVV
;
A
#
# COMPACT_ATOMS: atom_id res chain seq x y z
N MET A 1 22.18 23.70 -9.52
CA MET A 1 21.80 22.90 -10.70
C MET A 1 21.67 21.48 -10.21
N ILE A 2 20.55 20.80 -10.49
CA ILE A 2 20.37 19.41 -10.07
C ILE A 2 21.39 18.56 -10.82
N ASP A 3 22.24 17.83 -10.11
CA ASP A 3 23.25 16.95 -10.71
C ASP A 3 22.58 15.66 -11.25
N ASN A 4 23.19 15.04 -12.25
CA ASN A 4 22.73 13.76 -12.79
C ASN A 4 22.77 12.65 -11.72
N SER A 5 23.68 12.73 -10.75
CA SER A 5 23.72 11.84 -9.59
C SER A 5 22.47 11.96 -8.72
N ASP A 6 22.01 13.19 -8.46
CA ASP A 6 20.82 13.46 -7.65
C ASP A 6 19.57 12.85 -8.28
N MET A 7 19.43 13.02 -9.60
CA MET A 7 18.33 12.42 -10.35
C MET A 7 18.39 10.89 -10.36
N LEU A 8 19.59 10.31 -10.44
CA LEU A 8 19.75 8.86 -10.38
C LEU A 8 19.31 8.31 -9.02
N VAL A 9 19.72 8.95 -7.92
CA VAL A 9 19.30 8.55 -6.56
C VAL A 9 17.80 8.74 -6.39
N PHE A 10 17.26 9.89 -6.81
CA PHE A 10 15.83 10.16 -6.78
C PHE A 10 15.01 9.09 -7.50
N TRP A 11 15.33 8.81 -8.76
CA TRP A 11 14.60 7.81 -9.53
C TRP A 11 14.80 6.39 -9.01
N ALA A 12 15.97 6.05 -8.46
CA ALA A 12 16.19 4.74 -7.86
C ALA A 12 15.26 4.51 -6.65
N VAL A 13 15.13 5.50 -5.78
CA VAL A 13 14.22 5.46 -4.63
C VAL A 13 12.77 5.40 -5.09
N VAL A 14 12.35 6.28 -6.00
CA VAL A 14 10.99 6.33 -6.54
C VAL A 14 10.61 5.00 -7.19
N LEU A 15 11.49 4.44 -8.02
CA LEU A 15 11.27 3.13 -8.65
C LEU A 15 11.22 2.01 -7.61
N GLY A 16 12.05 2.05 -6.57
CA GLY A 16 11.97 1.14 -5.44
C GLY A 16 10.60 1.18 -4.76
N ARG A 17 10.14 2.39 -4.42
CA ARG A 17 8.82 2.64 -3.81
C ARG A 17 7.66 2.18 -4.70
N LEU A 18 7.80 2.24 -6.03
CA LEU A 18 6.77 1.81 -6.97
C LEU A 18 6.78 0.31 -7.29
N LEU A 19 7.96 -0.30 -7.42
CA LEU A 19 8.12 -1.68 -7.89
C LEU A 19 8.12 -2.71 -6.76
N ILE A 20 8.69 -2.39 -5.59
CA ILE A 20 8.72 -3.32 -4.44
C ILE A 20 7.29 -3.75 -4.09
N PRO A 21 6.29 -2.85 -3.93
CA PRO A 21 4.93 -3.24 -3.56
C PRO A 21 4.27 -4.24 -4.52
N LEU A 22 4.66 -4.26 -5.79
CA LEU A 22 4.13 -5.20 -6.78
C LEU A 22 4.44 -6.67 -6.47
N LEU A 23 5.42 -6.93 -5.59
CA LEU A 23 5.77 -8.27 -5.14
C LEU A 23 4.91 -8.75 -3.95
N ILE A 24 4.14 -7.86 -3.29
CA ILE A 24 3.31 -8.20 -2.13
C ILE A 24 2.33 -9.34 -2.41
N PRO A 25 1.65 -9.41 -3.57
CA PRO A 25 0.76 -10.55 -3.87
C PRO A 25 1.46 -11.90 -3.85
N ARG A 26 2.77 -11.95 -4.16
CA ARG A 26 3.56 -13.19 -4.24
C ARG A 26 4.36 -13.49 -2.96
N TRP A 27 4.93 -12.47 -2.34
CA TRP A 27 5.83 -12.53 -1.18
C TRP A 27 5.41 -11.50 -0.12
N PRO A 28 4.21 -11.63 0.47
CA PRO A 28 3.56 -10.54 1.21
C PRO A 28 4.39 -10.01 2.38
N LEU A 29 4.86 -10.88 3.28
CA LEU A 29 5.61 -10.48 4.48
C LEU A 29 6.96 -9.81 4.18
N PRO A 30 7.90 -10.41 3.43
CA PRO A 30 9.19 -9.77 3.18
C PRO A 30 9.03 -8.48 2.36
N THR A 31 8.05 -8.43 1.45
CA THR A 31 7.86 -7.26 0.60
C THR A 31 7.22 -6.09 1.34
N ILE A 32 6.21 -6.31 2.19
CA ILE A 32 5.63 -5.21 2.99
C ILE A 32 6.69 -4.64 3.95
N LEU A 33 7.53 -5.50 4.53
CA LEU A 33 8.64 -5.06 5.39
C LEU A 33 9.70 -4.28 4.59
N ALA A 34 10.03 -4.71 3.38
CA ALA A 34 10.95 -3.97 2.51
C ALA A 34 10.37 -2.60 2.10
N ALA A 35 9.06 -2.51 1.84
CA ALA A 35 8.37 -1.25 1.56
C ALA A 35 8.41 -0.32 2.78
N LEU A 36 8.07 -0.80 3.98
CA LEU A 36 8.15 -0.07 5.25
C LEU A 36 9.59 0.42 5.53
N VAL A 37 10.60 -0.41 5.29
CA VAL A 37 11.99 -0.03 5.53
C VAL A 37 12.41 1.06 4.55
N LEU A 38 12.15 0.88 3.25
CA LEU A 38 12.45 1.90 2.24
C LEU A 38 11.72 3.21 2.56
N ASP A 39 10.48 3.11 3.05
CA ASP A 39 9.70 4.24 3.53
C ASP A 39 10.37 5.00 4.66
N GLY A 40 10.73 4.30 5.73
CA GLY A 40 11.39 4.93 6.87
C GLY A 40 12.77 5.52 6.59
N VAL A 41 13.47 5.13 5.49
CA VAL A 41 14.84 5.59 5.22
C VAL A 41 14.95 6.57 4.05
N ASP A 42 13.95 6.75 3.20
CA ASP A 42 14.18 7.45 1.94
C ASP A 42 14.39 8.96 2.09
N GLN A 43 13.77 9.61 3.08
CA GLN A 43 14.08 10.99 3.41
C GLN A 43 15.57 11.14 3.76
N THR A 44 16.08 10.19 4.55
CA THR A 44 17.49 10.17 4.95
C THR A 44 18.40 9.91 3.75
N ILE A 45 17.99 9.03 2.82
CA ILE A 45 18.72 8.79 1.57
C ILE A 45 18.82 10.11 0.77
N PHE A 46 17.72 10.84 0.61
CA PHE A 46 17.76 12.12 -0.11
C PHE A 46 18.62 13.16 0.60
N GLN A 47 18.53 13.28 1.93
CA GLN A 47 19.34 14.22 2.71
C GLN A 47 20.85 13.93 2.67
N VAL A 48 21.23 12.64 2.59
CA VAL A 48 22.64 12.23 2.66
C VAL A 48 23.29 12.19 1.27
N PHE A 49 22.54 11.82 0.24
CA PHE A 49 23.09 11.51 -1.08
C PHE A 49 22.71 12.52 -2.17
N THR A 50 21.89 13.53 -1.88
CA THR A 50 21.44 14.52 -2.89
C THR A 50 21.35 15.93 -2.30
N ASP A 51 21.44 16.95 -3.17
CA ASP A 51 21.19 18.36 -2.82
C ASP A 51 19.76 18.81 -3.20
N LEU A 52 18.82 17.86 -3.30
CA LEU A 52 17.45 18.15 -3.73
C LEU A 52 16.67 18.92 -2.65
N PRO A 53 15.91 19.97 -3.04
CA PRO A 53 14.98 20.60 -2.12
C PRO A 53 13.90 19.58 -1.75
N LEU A 54 13.71 19.35 -0.45
CA LEU A 54 12.69 18.43 0.08
C LEU A 54 11.32 19.12 0.25
N ASP A 55 11.13 20.25 -0.42
CA ASP A 55 9.86 20.96 -0.46
C ASP A 55 8.79 20.06 -1.07
N GLY A 56 7.78 19.69 -0.28
CA GLY A 56 6.70 18.80 -0.72
C GLY A 56 6.98 17.30 -0.57
N TYR A 57 8.14 16.89 -0.01
CA TYR A 57 8.46 15.49 0.27
C TYR A 57 7.36 14.79 1.09
N GLN A 58 6.80 15.48 2.10
CA GLN A 58 5.71 14.93 2.93
C GLN A 58 4.47 14.51 2.12
N GLY A 59 4.20 15.20 1.01
CA GLY A 59 3.10 14.83 0.12
C GLY A 59 3.42 13.63 -0.76
N TYR A 60 4.63 13.62 -1.32
CA TYR A 60 5.18 12.49 -2.08
C TYR A 60 5.17 11.20 -1.26
N ASP A 61 5.70 11.26 -0.04
CA ASP A 61 5.79 10.16 0.92
C ASP A 61 4.41 9.54 1.19
N LYS A 62 3.45 10.38 1.60
CA LYS A 62 2.09 9.94 1.90
C LYS A 62 1.34 9.36 0.69
N ALA A 63 1.58 9.88 -0.51
CA ALA A 63 0.98 9.33 -1.72
C ALA A 63 1.49 7.90 -1.98
N LEU A 64 2.80 7.68 -1.84
CA LEU A 64 3.41 6.37 -2.01
C LEU A 64 3.01 5.38 -0.90
N ASP A 65 2.78 5.86 0.32
CA ASP A 65 2.17 5.08 1.40
C ASP A 65 0.82 4.52 1.01
N VAL A 66 -0.06 5.40 0.55
CA VAL A 66 -1.40 5.03 0.11
C VAL A 66 -1.33 4.04 -1.04
N TYR A 67 -0.37 4.19 -1.94
CA TYR A 67 -0.14 3.23 -3.02
C TYR A 67 0.23 1.83 -2.51
N TYR A 68 1.31 1.68 -1.73
CA TYR A 68 1.74 0.33 -1.34
C TYR A 68 0.73 -0.34 -0.41
N LEU A 69 0.06 0.41 0.47
CA LEU A 69 -1.00 -0.12 1.33
C LEU A 69 -2.23 -0.52 0.53
N THR A 70 -2.57 0.20 -0.54
CA THR A 70 -3.63 -0.22 -1.47
C THR A 70 -3.26 -1.54 -2.16
N ILE A 71 -2.02 -1.70 -2.59
CA ILE A 71 -1.53 -2.97 -3.17
C ILE A 71 -1.59 -4.09 -2.13
N ALA A 72 -1.20 -3.84 -0.88
CA ALA A 72 -1.28 -4.80 0.22
C ALA A 72 -2.72 -5.23 0.51
N TYR A 73 -3.65 -4.28 0.53
CA TYR A 73 -5.07 -4.54 0.69
C TYR A 73 -5.64 -5.40 -0.45
N ILE A 74 -5.28 -5.08 -1.70
CA ILE A 74 -5.68 -5.88 -2.86
C ILE A 74 -5.04 -7.28 -2.80
N ALA A 75 -3.78 -7.38 -2.38
CA ALA A 75 -3.10 -8.66 -2.16
C ALA A 75 -3.78 -9.50 -1.07
N ALA A 76 -4.36 -8.89 -0.04
CA ALA A 76 -5.15 -9.61 0.97
C ALA A 76 -6.38 -10.30 0.36
N MET A 77 -7.02 -9.73 -0.67
CA MET A 77 -8.11 -10.42 -1.40
C MET A 77 -7.63 -11.73 -2.03
N ARG A 78 -6.42 -11.70 -2.61
CA ARG A 78 -5.79 -12.87 -3.22
C ARG A 78 -5.33 -13.86 -2.17
N ASN A 79 -4.74 -13.42 -1.07
CA ASN A 79 -3.92 -14.27 -0.21
C ASN A 79 -4.64 -14.75 1.05
N TRP A 80 -5.61 -13.99 1.58
CA TRP A 80 -6.16 -14.27 2.90
C TRP A 80 -7.36 -15.21 2.81
N ALA A 81 -7.23 -16.37 3.44
CA ALA A 81 -8.32 -17.35 3.56
C ALA A 81 -9.24 -17.08 4.78
N ASN A 82 -8.72 -16.40 5.81
CA ASN A 82 -9.50 -16.05 7.01
C ASN A 82 -10.40 -14.84 6.73
N LEU A 83 -11.70 -15.07 6.54
CA LEU A 83 -12.66 -14.01 6.18
C LEU A 83 -12.84 -12.95 7.29
N PRO A 84 -12.93 -13.30 8.59
CA PRO A 84 -12.90 -12.30 9.66
C PRO A 84 -11.69 -11.36 9.58
N ALA A 85 -10.48 -11.90 9.40
CA ALA A 85 -9.27 -11.11 9.25
C ALA A 85 -9.32 -10.19 8.03
N PHE A 86 -9.78 -10.71 6.88
CA PHE A 86 -9.95 -9.88 5.69
C PHE A 86 -10.93 -8.73 5.93
N ARG A 87 -12.07 -8.96 6.59
CA ARG A 87 -13.05 -7.90 6.89
C ARG A 87 -12.47 -6.82 7.80
N VAL A 88 -11.69 -7.21 8.81
CA VAL A 88 -10.98 -6.25 9.68
C VAL A 88 -9.95 -5.47 8.88
N SER A 89 -9.14 -6.14 8.06
CA SER A 89 -8.15 -5.49 7.21
C SER A 89 -8.78 -4.46 6.26
N ARG A 90 -9.92 -4.82 5.65
CA ARG A 90 -10.71 -3.94 4.80
C ARG A 90 -11.18 -2.71 5.55
N PHE A 91 -11.75 -2.90 6.75
CA PHE A 91 -12.15 -1.77 7.60
C PHE A 91 -10.97 -0.86 7.92
N LEU A 92 -9.85 -1.40 8.40
CA LEU A 92 -8.67 -0.61 8.77
C LEU A 92 -8.10 0.17 7.57
N ASN A 93 -8.05 -0.45 6.38
CA ASN A 93 -7.56 0.21 5.18
C ASN A 93 -8.45 1.38 4.77
N TYR A 94 -9.77 1.16 4.66
CA TYR A 94 -10.70 2.25 4.31
C TYR A 94 -10.76 3.33 5.38
N TYR A 95 -10.65 2.94 6.66
CA TYR A 95 -10.58 3.89 7.76
C TYR A 95 -9.39 4.84 7.58
N ARG A 96 -8.19 4.31 7.31
CA ARG A 96 -7.01 5.13 7.02
C ARG A 96 -7.21 5.98 5.76
N LEU A 97 -7.70 5.42 4.65
CA LEU A 97 -7.91 6.16 3.40
C LEU A 97 -8.86 7.34 3.57
N VAL A 98 -9.98 7.15 4.28
CA VAL A 98 -10.93 8.23 4.59
C VAL A 98 -10.26 9.30 5.44
N GLY A 99 -9.47 8.90 6.44
CA GLY A 99 -8.71 9.82 7.28
C GLY A 99 -7.71 10.67 6.51
N VAL A 100 -6.94 10.04 5.61
CA VAL A 100 -5.99 10.75 4.75
C VAL A 100 -6.73 11.70 3.82
N ALA A 101 -7.79 11.25 3.13
CA ALA A 101 -8.61 12.11 2.28
C ALA A 101 -9.21 13.31 3.04
N ALA A 102 -9.73 13.09 4.25
CA ALA A 102 -10.28 14.16 5.08
C ALA A 102 -9.19 15.13 5.56
N PHE A 103 -8.00 14.62 5.89
CA PHE A 103 -6.84 15.45 6.20
C PHE A 103 -6.45 16.31 4.99
N GLU A 104 -6.43 15.76 3.78
CA GLU A 104 -6.07 16.53 2.57
C GLU A 104 -7.07 17.65 2.29
N LEU A 105 -8.36 17.46 2.58
CA LEU A 105 -9.40 18.47 2.36
C LEU A 105 -9.45 19.55 3.44
N SER A 106 -9.07 19.23 4.69
CA SER A 106 -9.23 20.14 5.84
C SER A 106 -7.90 20.64 6.42
N HIS A 107 -6.79 19.99 6.07
CA HIS A 107 -5.45 20.17 6.63
C HIS A 107 -5.36 20.00 8.16
N LEU A 108 -6.37 19.37 8.79
CA LEU A 108 -6.41 19.14 10.23
C LEU A 108 -5.58 17.91 10.63
N ARG A 109 -4.35 18.14 11.12
CA ARG A 109 -3.42 17.07 11.54
C ARG A 109 -4.01 16.07 12.54
N VAL A 110 -4.95 16.49 13.39
CA VAL A 110 -5.65 15.59 14.35
C VAL A 110 -6.36 14.42 13.66
N LEU A 111 -6.76 14.57 12.39
CA LEU A 111 -7.35 13.48 11.63
C LEU A 111 -6.37 12.32 11.43
N LEU A 112 -5.06 12.57 11.33
CA LEU A 112 -4.08 11.49 11.20
C LEU A 112 -3.96 10.66 12.49
N LEU A 113 -4.16 11.30 13.66
CA LEU A 113 -4.25 10.61 14.96
C LEU A 113 -5.54 9.79 15.08
N ILE A 114 -6.68 10.35 14.65
CA ILE A 114 -7.98 9.67 14.71
C ILE A 114 -8.00 8.48 13.76
N PHE A 115 -7.39 8.63 12.58
CA PHE A 115 -7.33 7.63 11.53
C PHE A 115 -5.91 7.08 11.35
N PRO A 116 -5.34 6.38 12.37
CA PRO A 116 -3.96 5.93 12.33
C PRO A 116 -3.77 4.81 11.30
N ASN A 117 -2.54 4.60 10.85
CA ASN A 117 -2.22 3.52 9.92
C ASN A 117 -2.12 2.15 10.63
N THR A 118 -3.22 1.70 11.25
CA THR A 118 -3.30 0.39 11.92
C THR A 118 -3.29 -0.77 10.91
N PHE A 119 -3.77 -0.53 9.68
CA PHE A 119 -3.87 -1.55 8.64
C PHE A 119 -2.51 -2.20 8.35
N GLU A 120 -1.46 -1.40 8.18
CA GLU A 120 -0.12 -1.91 7.87
C GLU A 120 0.38 -2.94 8.91
N TYR A 121 0.28 -2.58 10.19
CA TYR A 121 0.80 -3.42 11.28
C TYR A 121 -0.06 -4.67 11.45
N PHE A 122 -1.37 -4.53 11.23
CA PHE A 122 -2.27 -5.67 11.21
C PHE A 122 -2.00 -6.62 10.04
N PHE A 123 -1.63 -6.09 8.87
CA PHE A 123 -1.20 -6.88 7.72
C PHE A 123 0.09 -7.64 8.01
N ILE A 124 1.10 -6.97 8.57
CA ILE A 124 2.35 -7.60 9.01
C ILE A 124 2.08 -8.69 10.05
N PHE A 125 1.25 -8.42 11.05
CA PHE A 125 0.85 -9.40 12.06
C PHE A 125 0.22 -10.65 11.43
N TYR A 126 -0.76 -10.46 10.55
CA TYR A 126 -1.45 -11.59 9.90
C TYR A 126 -0.48 -12.44 9.06
N GLU A 127 0.36 -11.78 8.26
CA GLU A 127 1.32 -12.49 7.40
C GLU A 127 2.46 -13.13 8.19
N ALA A 128 2.86 -12.55 9.34
CA ALA A 128 3.79 -13.18 10.27
C ALA A 128 3.19 -14.46 10.89
N VAL A 129 1.91 -14.44 11.26
CA VAL A 129 1.20 -15.65 11.71
C VAL A 129 1.16 -16.67 10.58
N ARG A 130 0.70 -16.28 9.39
CA ARG A 130 0.60 -17.15 8.21
C ARG A 130 1.94 -17.78 7.82
N ALA A 131 3.06 -17.08 8.01
CA ALA A 131 4.37 -17.59 7.66
C ALA A 131 4.76 -18.88 8.41
N ARG A 132 4.13 -19.18 9.56
CA ARG A 132 4.49 -20.33 10.41
C ARG A 132 3.29 -21.12 10.96
N TRP A 133 2.10 -20.54 10.99
CA TRP A 133 0.88 -21.14 11.55
C TRP A 133 -0.32 -20.93 10.66
N ASN A 134 -1.31 -21.79 10.80
CA ASN A 134 -2.55 -21.70 10.06
C ASN A 134 -3.42 -20.53 10.55
N PRO A 135 -3.59 -19.47 9.73
CA PRO A 135 -4.36 -18.30 10.13
C PRO A 135 -5.85 -18.59 10.30
N LEU A 136 -6.37 -19.71 9.77
CA LEU A 136 -7.76 -20.12 9.96
C LEU A 136 -8.08 -20.50 11.41
N ARG A 137 -7.07 -20.80 12.23
CA ARG A 137 -7.25 -21.02 13.68
C ARG A 137 -7.56 -19.73 14.44
N MET A 138 -7.28 -18.56 13.86
CA MET A 138 -7.62 -17.28 14.46
C MET A 138 -9.12 -17.01 14.32
N GLY A 139 -9.88 -17.30 15.37
CA GLY A 139 -11.29 -16.94 15.42
C GLY A 139 -11.52 -15.42 15.42
N LYS A 140 -12.72 -14.98 15.03
CA LYS A 140 -13.10 -13.55 14.94
C LYS A 140 -12.70 -12.72 16.16
N ARG A 141 -12.87 -13.26 17.38
CA ARG A 141 -12.51 -12.56 18.62
C ARG A 141 -11.02 -12.24 18.70
N MET A 142 -10.16 -13.22 18.41
CA MET A 142 -8.71 -13.04 18.42
C MET A 142 -8.27 -12.00 17.39
N VAL A 143 -8.84 -12.06 16.18
CA VAL A 143 -8.57 -11.11 15.10
C VAL A 143 -8.92 -9.67 15.52
N VAL A 144 -10.11 -9.46 16.10
CA VAL A 144 -10.54 -8.12 16.55
C VAL A 144 -9.69 -7.62 17.72
N ILE A 145 -9.38 -8.49 18.69
CA ILE A 145 -8.52 -8.13 19.83
C ILE A 145 -7.11 -7.78 19.34
N ALA A 146 -6.54 -8.55 18.41
CA ALA A 146 -5.23 -8.24 17.83
C ALA A 146 -5.24 -6.89 17.12
N ALA A 147 -6.25 -6.61 16.30
CA ALA A 147 -6.39 -5.30 15.65
C ALA A 147 -6.55 -4.15 16.66
N ALA A 148 -7.36 -4.33 17.71
CA ALA A 148 -7.54 -3.34 18.77
C ALA A 148 -6.26 -3.12 19.58
N ALA A 149 -5.51 -4.19 19.88
CA ALA A 149 -4.24 -4.10 20.59
C ALA A 149 -3.19 -3.35 19.75
N ILE A 150 -3.05 -3.69 18.47
CA ILE A 150 -2.17 -2.97 17.54
C ILE A 150 -2.58 -1.50 17.45
N TRP A 151 -3.86 -1.21 17.33
CA TRP A 151 -4.37 0.15 17.27
C TRP A 151 -4.03 0.93 18.55
N ILE A 152 -4.50 0.45 19.70
CA ILE A 152 -4.53 1.22 20.95
C ILE A 152 -3.15 1.28 21.61
N VAL A 153 -2.43 0.15 21.61
CA VAL A 153 -1.17 0.03 22.37
C VAL A 153 0.03 0.45 21.54
N ILE A 154 0.00 0.23 20.23
CA ILE A 154 1.14 0.53 19.35
C ILE A 154 0.89 1.82 18.58
N LYS A 155 -0.21 1.89 17.83
CA LYS A 155 -0.42 2.96 16.86
C LYS A 155 -0.84 4.29 17.47
N LEU A 156 -1.76 4.32 18.44
CA LEU A 156 -2.14 5.59 19.06
C LEU A 156 -0.96 6.32 19.73
N PRO A 157 -0.10 5.65 20.52
CA PRO A 157 1.09 6.30 21.06
C PRO A 157 2.04 6.79 19.96
N GLN A 158 2.28 5.98 18.92
CA GLN A 158 3.11 6.36 17.78
C GLN A 158 2.56 7.60 17.06
N GLU A 159 1.26 7.63 16.80
CA GLU A 159 0.62 8.72 16.04
C GLU A 159 0.50 9.99 16.90
N TYR A 160 0.34 9.85 18.22
CA TYR A 160 0.44 10.97 19.16
C TYR A 160 1.84 11.58 19.12
N TRP A 161 2.87 10.74 19.18
CA TRP A 161 4.26 11.18 19.13
C TRP A 161 4.56 11.97 17.85
N ILE A 162 4.12 11.47 16.70
CA ILE A 162 4.40 12.08 15.40
C ILE A 162 3.53 13.32 15.14
N HIS A 163 2.22 13.26 15.42
CA HIS A 163 1.28 14.30 14.97
C HIS A 163 0.90 15.33 16.03
N VAL A 164 0.91 14.96 17.31
CA VAL A 164 0.60 15.88 18.41
C VAL A 164 1.87 16.45 19.00
N ALA A 165 2.80 15.58 19.42
CA ALA A 165 4.07 16.02 20.00
C ALA A 165 5.04 16.55 18.94
N GLN A 166 4.87 16.17 17.66
CA GLN A 166 5.72 16.60 16.53
C GLN A 166 7.21 16.36 16.79
N LEU A 167 7.50 15.27 17.50
CA LEU A 167 8.86 14.88 17.84
C LEU A 167 9.43 14.08 16.68
N ASP A 168 10.41 14.64 15.98
CA ASP A 168 11.21 13.89 15.03
C ASP A 168 12.04 12.85 15.80
N ALA A 169 11.87 11.57 15.47
CA ALA A 169 12.58 10.48 16.13
C ALA A 169 14.10 10.60 15.99
N THR A 170 14.57 11.11 14.85
CA THR A 170 15.99 11.32 14.57
C THR A 170 16.56 12.42 15.46
N ASP A 171 15.85 13.54 15.56
CA ASP A 171 16.27 14.67 16.39
C ASP A 171 16.22 14.28 17.87
N PHE A 172 15.16 13.58 18.29
CA PHE A 172 15.05 13.04 19.64
C PHE A 172 16.22 12.10 19.99
N VAL A 173 16.58 11.18 19.07
CA VAL A 173 17.70 10.27 19.26
C VAL A 173 19.02 11.04 19.35
N LYS A 174 19.28 12.00 18.45
CA LYS A 174 20.51 12.80 18.48
C LYS A 174 20.65 13.63 19.76
N GLU A 175 19.62 14.37 20.11
CA GLU A 175 19.67 15.34 21.21
C GLU A 175 19.51 14.68 22.58
N HIS A 176 18.53 13.79 22.76
CA HIS A 176 18.19 13.26 24.08
C HIS A 176 18.93 11.96 24.40
N ILE A 177 19.09 11.08 23.41
CA ILE A 177 19.77 9.78 23.61
C ILE A 177 21.28 9.96 23.50
N PHE A 178 21.76 10.49 22.37
CA PHE A 178 23.19 10.69 22.12
C PHE A 178 23.75 11.98 22.73
N GLY A 179 22.90 12.93 23.15
CA GLY A 179 23.35 14.14 23.84
C GLY A 179 24.08 15.15 22.94
N ALA A 180 23.87 15.07 21.63
CA ALA A 180 24.58 15.88 20.65
C ALA A 180 23.68 16.95 20.03
N PRO A 181 24.22 18.13 19.66
CA PRO A 181 23.46 19.16 18.97
C PRO A 181 22.91 18.64 17.63
N LEU A 182 21.74 19.11 17.20
CA LEU A 182 21.13 18.72 15.92
C LEU A 182 21.99 19.07 14.70
N THR A 183 22.82 20.11 14.82
CA THR A 183 23.80 20.53 13.81
C THR A 183 25.04 19.63 13.72
N ALA A 184 25.25 18.75 14.71
CA ALA A 184 26.38 17.84 14.70
C ALA A 184 26.17 16.69 13.71
N SER A 185 27.27 16.24 13.10
CA SER A 185 27.25 15.04 12.27
C SER A 185 26.89 13.81 13.11
N TRP A 186 26.30 12.79 12.47
CA TRP A 186 26.01 11.51 13.14
C TRP A 186 27.25 10.87 13.76
N ALA A 187 28.41 10.99 13.12
CA ALA A 187 29.67 10.51 13.67
C ALA A 187 30.02 11.18 15.01
N ALA A 188 29.81 12.50 15.11
CA ALA A 188 30.02 13.23 16.35
C ALA A 188 28.99 12.85 17.43
N ALA A 189 27.72 12.63 17.05
CA ALA A 189 26.68 12.17 17.97
C ALA A 189 26.99 10.78 18.55
N LEU A 190 27.38 9.83 17.71
CA LEU A 190 27.76 8.47 18.11
C LEU A 190 28.99 8.47 19.02
N ALA A 191 29.97 9.33 18.73
CA ALA A 191 31.17 9.49 19.54
C ALA A 191 30.89 10.14 20.92
N ASN A 192 29.84 10.95 21.04
CA ASN A 192 29.49 11.60 22.31
C ASN A 192 29.01 10.61 23.38
N ARG A 193 28.24 9.59 22.98
CA ARG A 193 27.75 8.53 23.88
C ARG A 193 27.81 7.14 23.21
N PRO A 194 29.00 6.56 23.01
CA PRO A 194 29.16 5.29 22.30
C PRO A 194 28.55 4.10 23.05
N TRP A 195 28.39 4.19 24.38
CA TRP A 195 27.73 3.17 25.19
C TRP A 195 26.25 2.98 24.82
N VAL A 196 25.59 4.00 24.25
CA VAL A 196 24.22 3.89 23.73
C VAL A 196 24.14 2.81 22.65
N LEU A 197 25.16 2.68 21.81
CA LEU A 197 25.22 1.62 20.78
C LEU A 197 25.34 0.23 21.40
N LEU A 198 26.12 0.10 22.47
CA LEU A 198 26.24 -1.16 23.22
C LEU A 198 24.91 -1.53 23.87
N LEU A 199 24.19 -0.57 24.46
CA LEU A 199 22.86 -0.79 25.02
C LEU A 199 21.82 -1.10 23.93
N ALA A 200 21.86 -0.42 22.78
CA ALA A 200 20.98 -0.71 21.66
C ALA A 200 21.23 -2.12 21.11
N ALA A 201 22.50 -2.52 20.96
CA ALA A 201 22.87 -3.88 20.57
C ALA A 201 22.44 -4.91 21.61
N ALA A 202 22.67 -4.66 22.90
CA ALA A 202 22.22 -5.53 23.98
C ALA A 202 20.69 -5.64 24.03
N GLY A 203 19.97 -4.53 23.83
CA GLY A 203 18.52 -4.50 23.73
C GLY A 203 17.99 -5.30 22.54
N LEU A 204 18.62 -5.15 21.36
CA LEU A 204 18.29 -5.94 20.18
C LEU A 204 18.52 -7.44 20.43
N LEU A 205 19.67 -7.82 21.02
CA LEU A 205 19.94 -9.21 21.40
C LEU A 205 18.92 -9.72 22.42
N GLY A 206 18.51 -8.90 23.39
CA GLY A 206 17.46 -9.21 24.35
C GLY A 206 16.10 -9.42 23.69
N LEU A 207 15.74 -8.59 22.72
CA LEU A 207 14.51 -8.75 21.92
C LEU A 207 14.55 -10.01 21.06
N LEU A 208 15.68 -10.31 20.42
CA LEU A 208 15.88 -11.54 19.65
C LEU A 208 15.78 -12.78 20.55
N PHE A 209 16.39 -12.72 21.74
CA PHE A 209 16.27 -13.78 22.75
C PHE A 209 14.83 -13.95 23.21
N LEU A 210 14.13 -12.85 23.55
CA LEU A 210 12.74 -12.87 23.97
C LEU A 210 11.83 -13.43 22.87
N ALA A 211 12.02 -13.01 21.62
CA ALA A 211 11.29 -13.52 20.47
C ALA A 211 11.51 -15.03 20.32
N ARG A 212 12.78 -15.49 20.38
CA ARG A 212 13.12 -16.91 20.32
C ARG A 212 12.52 -17.70 21.49
N TRP A 213 12.55 -17.15 22.70
CA TRP A 213 11.96 -17.76 23.89
C TRP A 213 10.43 -17.86 23.77
N LEU A 214 9.75 -16.81 23.33
CA LEU A 214 8.31 -16.82 23.08
C LEU A 214 7.95 -17.89 22.02
N LEU A 215 8.71 -17.93 20.92
CA LEU A 215 8.58 -18.93 19.85
C LEU A 215 8.78 -20.36 20.35
N ALA A 216 9.73 -20.59 21.25
CA ALA A 216 10.06 -21.93 21.75
C ALA A 216 9.19 -22.39 22.93
N SER A 217 8.70 -21.47 23.76
CA SER A 217 8.12 -21.81 25.07
C SER A 217 6.66 -21.39 25.26
N ARG A 218 6.13 -20.44 24.47
CA ARG A 218 4.77 -19.90 24.66
C ARG A 218 3.87 -20.06 23.45
N LEU A 219 4.43 -20.09 22.24
CA LEU A 219 3.66 -20.26 21.02
C LEU A 219 3.39 -21.74 20.74
N PRO A 220 2.26 -22.08 20.11
CA PRO A 220 1.98 -23.44 19.68
C PRO A 220 3.03 -23.90 18.67
N ALA A 221 3.21 -25.22 18.56
CA ALA A 221 4.07 -25.80 17.55
C ALA A 221 3.72 -25.24 16.15
N ALA A 222 4.75 -24.91 15.37
CA ALA A 222 4.56 -24.39 14.02
C ALA A 222 3.84 -25.43 13.16
N ASP A 223 2.84 -25.00 12.40
CA ASP A 223 2.10 -25.90 11.50
C ASP A 223 2.93 -26.26 10.27
N TRP A 224 3.89 -25.41 9.89
CA TRP A 224 4.79 -25.63 8.74
C TRP A 224 6.15 -24.95 8.90
N PRO A 225 7.18 -25.37 8.12
CA PRO A 225 8.42 -24.60 7.95
C PRO A 225 8.13 -23.18 7.45
N LEU A 226 9.05 -22.24 7.69
CA LEU A 226 8.86 -20.84 7.30
C LEU A 226 8.42 -20.68 5.83
N LYS A 227 7.22 -20.13 5.63
CA LYS A 227 6.57 -20.01 4.32
C LYS A 227 6.30 -18.54 3.97
N LEU A 228 7.26 -17.92 3.28
CA LEU A 228 7.17 -16.50 2.89
C LEU A 228 6.34 -16.26 1.64
N ALA A 229 6.36 -17.21 0.71
CA ALA A 229 5.56 -17.22 -0.50
C ALA A 229 4.08 -17.34 -0.18
N ALA A 230 3.21 -16.55 -0.81
CA ALA A 230 1.76 -16.70 -0.72
C ALA A 230 1.29 -18.10 -1.13
N ASP A 231 0.16 -18.54 -0.57
CA ASP A 231 -0.43 -19.85 -0.85
C ASP A 231 -0.91 -19.93 -2.32
N PRO A 232 -0.95 -21.14 -2.90
CA PRO A 232 -1.57 -21.33 -4.21
C PRO A 232 -3.05 -20.91 -4.16
N LEU A 233 -3.60 -20.63 -5.34
CA LEU A 233 -5.02 -20.35 -5.47
C LEU A 233 -5.84 -21.63 -5.20
N PRO A 234 -7.10 -21.51 -4.78
CA PRO A 234 -8.01 -22.66 -4.72
C PRO A 234 -8.08 -23.36 -6.09
N GLU A 235 -8.13 -24.69 -6.11
CA GLU A 235 -8.12 -25.51 -7.34
C GLU A 235 -9.31 -25.19 -8.26
N GLU A 236 -10.42 -24.65 -7.74
CA GLU A 236 -11.60 -24.33 -8.56
C GLU A 236 -11.49 -23.02 -9.34
N ILE A 237 -10.43 -22.24 -9.09
CA ILE A 237 -10.20 -20.91 -9.68
C ILE A 237 -8.70 -20.61 -9.87
N ASP A 238 -7.85 -21.62 -9.89
CA ASP A 238 -6.42 -21.42 -10.09
C ASP A 238 -6.10 -21.06 -11.55
N GLU A 239 -6.94 -21.54 -12.46
CA GLU A 239 -6.88 -21.22 -13.88
C GLU A 239 -7.65 -19.95 -14.25
N ARG A 240 -7.14 -19.23 -15.26
CA ARG A 240 -7.73 -17.96 -15.69
C ARG A 240 -9.10 -18.14 -16.32
N HIS A 241 -9.31 -19.23 -17.05
CA HIS A 241 -10.57 -19.48 -17.75
C HIS A 241 -11.72 -19.72 -16.75
N GLU A 242 -11.44 -20.38 -15.62
CA GLU A 242 -12.40 -20.59 -14.51
C GLU A 242 -12.78 -19.28 -13.82
N GLN A 243 -11.78 -18.42 -13.55
CA GLN A 243 -12.03 -17.09 -12.99
C GLN A 243 -12.94 -16.24 -13.90
N LEU A 244 -12.74 -16.31 -15.22
CA LEU A 244 -13.59 -15.59 -16.19
C LEU A 244 -15.00 -16.18 -16.23
N ALA A 245 -15.13 -17.50 -16.20
CA ALA A 245 -16.42 -18.17 -16.16
C ALA A 245 -17.21 -17.78 -14.91
N TYR A 246 -16.56 -17.76 -13.74
CA TYR A 246 -17.15 -17.31 -12.49
C TYR A 246 -17.57 -15.83 -12.56
N ALA A 247 -16.68 -14.96 -13.08
CA ALA A 247 -16.97 -13.54 -13.26
C ALA A 247 -18.12 -13.27 -14.24
N ALA A 248 -18.30 -14.13 -15.26
CA ALA A 248 -19.39 -14.02 -16.22
C ALA A 248 -20.75 -14.47 -15.62
N GLN A 249 -20.74 -15.47 -14.74
CA GLN A 249 -21.95 -15.99 -14.07
C GLN A 249 -22.42 -15.09 -12.92
N THR A 250 -21.49 -14.44 -12.23
CA THR A 250 -21.81 -13.51 -11.15
C THR A 250 -22.28 -12.17 -11.73
N ARG A 251 -23.54 -11.78 -11.47
CA ARG A 251 -24.08 -10.49 -11.92
C ARG A 251 -23.15 -9.35 -11.48
N ILE A 252 -22.63 -8.63 -12.47
CA ILE A 252 -21.56 -7.61 -12.38
C ILE A 252 -21.85 -6.46 -11.39
N LEU A 253 -23.04 -6.31 -10.81
CA LEU A 253 -23.43 -5.06 -10.12
C LEU A 253 -24.04 -5.30 -8.74
N ARG A 254 -23.30 -4.85 -7.71
CA ARG A 254 -23.64 -3.62 -6.95
C ARG A 254 -22.58 -3.31 -5.87
N PRO A 255 -22.13 -4.25 -5.01
CA PRO A 255 -21.18 -3.92 -3.94
C PRO A 255 -19.71 -3.88 -4.38
N ALA A 256 -19.27 -4.79 -5.26
CA ALA A 256 -17.87 -4.84 -5.71
C ALA A 256 -17.51 -3.64 -6.60
N LEU A 257 -18.40 -3.23 -7.52
CA LEU A 257 -18.19 -2.02 -8.32
C LEU A 257 -18.23 -0.74 -7.48
N LEU A 258 -19.14 -0.65 -6.50
CA LEU A 258 -19.17 0.48 -5.58
C LEU A 258 -17.87 0.56 -4.78
N GLU A 259 -17.41 -0.56 -4.24
CA GLU A 259 -16.15 -0.63 -3.51
C GLU A 259 -14.95 -0.24 -4.38
N LYS A 260 -14.85 -0.79 -5.59
CA LYS A 260 -13.81 -0.41 -6.55
C LYS A 260 -13.83 1.08 -6.85
N PHE A 261 -15.03 1.62 -7.13
CA PHE A 261 -15.21 3.05 -7.39
C PHE A 261 -14.77 3.90 -6.20
N VAL A 262 -15.18 3.55 -4.98
CA VAL A 262 -14.78 4.26 -3.75
C VAL A 262 -13.28 4.17 -3.52
N LEU A 263 -12.68 2.98 -3.63
CA LEU A 263 -11.23 2.80 -3.48
C LEU A 263 -10.45 3.66 -4.45
N VAL A 264 -10.77 3.52 -5.74
CA VAL A 264 -10.09 4.25 -6.81
C VAL A 264 -10.29 5.75 -6.64
N SER A 265 -11.48 6.20 -6.24
CA SER A 265 -11.77 7.63 -6.00
C SER A 265 -11.01 8.21 -4.81
N LEU A 266 -10.91 7.47 -3.70
CA LEU A 266 -10.13 7.91 -2.53
C LEU A 266 -8.64 7.99 -2.86
N VAL A 267 -8.07 6.94 -3.47
CA VAL A 267 -6.65 6.95 -3.88
C VAL A 267 -6.40 8.09 -4.87
N SER A 268 -7.29 8.26 -5.84
CA SER A 268 -7.23 9.34 -6.81
C SER A 268 -7.21 10.73 -6.19
N LEU A 269 -8.11 10.97 -5.25
CA LEU A 269 -8.24 12.24 -4.55
C LEU A 269 -6.95 12.57 -3.78
N ILE A 270 -6.41 11.58 -3.08
CA ILE A 270 -5.17 11.72 -2.30
C ILE A 270 -3.98 12.00 -3.23
N PHE A 271 -3.85 11.27 -4.33
CA PHE A 271 -2.77 11.52 -5.31
C PHE A 271 -2.89 12.89 -5.99
N ALA A 272 -4.12 13.35 -6.26
CA ALA A 272 -4.37 14.64 -6.89
C ALA A 272 -4.01 15.84 -5.98
N SER A 273 -4.11 15.71 -4.65
CA SER A 273 -3.77 16.82 -3.73
C SER A 273 -2.27 17.11 -3.67
N PHE A 274 -1.43 16.16 -4.05
CA PHE A 274 0.03 16.28 -3.92
C PHE A 274 0.77 16.65 -5.20
N LEU A 275 0.08 16.74 -6.32
CA LEU A 275 0.69 17.08 -7.59
C LEU A 275 0.44 18.57 -7.88
N PRO A 276 1.39 19.48 -7.54
CA PRO A 276 1.19 20.93 -7.59
C PRO A 276 0.88 21.48 -9.00
N THR A 277 1.11 20.69 -10.05
CA THR A 277 0.84 21.03 -11.44
C THR A 277 -0.51 20.51 -11.95
N VAL A 278 -1.26 19.73 -11.17
CA VAL A 278 -2.62 19.28 -11.52
C VAL A 278 -3.62 20.38 -11.21
N ARG A 279 -3.88 21.24 -12.19
CA ARG A 279 -5.03 22.16 -12.18
C ARG A 279 -6.28 21.46 -12.71
N ALA A 280 -6.58 20.26 -12.23
CA ALA A 280 -7.81 19.55 -12.60
C ALA A 280 -8.90 19.83 -11.56
N THR A 281 -10.11 20.16 -12.00
CA THR A 281 -11.24 20.28 -11.09
C THR A 281 -11.65 18.88 -10.59
N SER A 282 -12.28 18.78 -9.41
CA SER A 282 -12.74 17.49 -8.87
C SER A 282 -13.65 16.74 -9.85
N VAL A 283 -14.44 17.47 -10.65
CA VAL A 283 -15.30 16.92 -11.70
C VAL A 283 -14.49 16.24 -12.81
N GLN A 284 -13.41 16.87 -13.28
CA GLN A 284 -12.53 16.28 -14.29
C GLN A 284 -11.84 15.01 -13.78
N LEU A 285 -11.43 15.01 -12.50
CA LEU A 285 -10.82 13.85 -11.85
C LEU A 285 -11.82 12.68 -11.79
N TYR A 286 -13.04 12.91 -11.30
CA TYR A 286 -14.07 11.87 -11.23
C TYR A 286 -14.50 11.37 -12.63
N ALA A 287 -14.58 12.27 -13.61
CA ALA A 287 -14.88 11.88 -14.99
C ALA A 287 -13.78 10.99 -15.59
N ALA A 288 -12.50 11.32 -15.37
CA ALA A 288 -11.38 10.50 -15.81
C ALA A 288 -11.36 9.12 -15.14
N ILE A 289 -11.63 9.06 -13.83
CA ILE A 289 -11.76 7.81 -13.08
C ILE A 289 -12.89 6.95 -13.63
N ALA A 290 -14.07 7.54 -13.80
CA ALA A 290 -15.25 6.84 -14.31
C ALA A 290 -14.99 6.30 -15.73
N LEU A 291 -14.30 7.08 -16.57
CA LEU A 291 -13.88 6.66 -17.90
C LEU A 291 -12.93 5.46 -17.85
N VAL A 292 -11.85 5.53 -17.05
CA VAL A 292 -10.88 4.43 -16.91
C VAL A 292 -11.55 3.16 -16.36
N ILE A 293 -12.35 3.28 -15.30
CA ILE A 293 -13.09 2.14 -14.71
C ILE A 293 -14.06 1.56 -15.74
N GLY A 294 -14.80 2.41 -16.45
CA GLY A 294 -15.81 2.00 -17.43
C GLY A 294 -15.20 1.29 -18.63
N VAL A 295 -14.15 1.87 -19.22
CA VAL A 295 -13.39 1.27 -20.33
C VAL A 295 -12.80 -0.08 -19.89
N ASN A 296 -12.17 -0.12 -18.71
CA ASN A 296 -11.58 -1.34 -18.22
C ASN A 296 -12.63 -2.44 -17.99
N ALA A 297 -13.77 -2.09 -17.42
CA ALA A 297 -14.87 -3.03 -17.20
C ALA A 297 -15.46 -3.54 -18.52
N LEU A 298 -15.68 -2.65 -19.51
CA LEU A 298 -16.23 -3.02 -20.82
C LEU A 298 -15.28 -3.94 -21.59
N LEU A 299 -14.00 -3.60 -21.65
CA LEU A 299 -13.00 -4.40 -22.37
C LEU A 299 -12.82 -5.78 -21.72
N SER A 300 -12.72 -5.83 -20.39
CA SER A 300 -12.65 -7.09 -19.64
C SER A 300 -13.89 -7.95 -19.83
N HIS A 301 -15.09 -7.34 -19.81
CA HIS A 301 -16.33 -8.06 -20.06
C HIS A 301 -16.43 -8.59 -21.49
N TRP A 302 -16.04 -7.77 -22.48
CA TRP A 302 -16.02 -8.18 -23.89
C TRP A 302 -15.05 -9.33 -24.17
N LEU A 303 -13.87 -9.33 -23.53
CA LEU A 303 -12.91 -10.43 -23.60
C LEU A 303 -13.47 -11.71 -22.95
N ALA A 304 -14.10 -11.57 -21.78
CA ALA A 304 -14.73 -12.69 -21.06
C ALA A 304 -15.84 -13.35 -21.90
N LEU A 305 -16.67 -12.57 -22.58
CA LEU A 305 -17.71 -13.08 -23.49
C LEU A 305 -17.14 -13.89 -24.67
N ARG A 306 -15.88 -13.63 -25.05
CA ARG A 306 -15.18 -14.36 -26.12
C ARG A 306 -14.36 -15.55 -25.60
N GLY A 307 -14.45 -15.87 -24.32
CA GLY A 307 -13.65 -16.92 -23.68
C GLY A 307 -12.15 -16.64 -23.68
N ARG A 308 -11.74 -15.38 -23.91
CA ARG A 308 -10.34 -14.98 -23.93
C ARG A 308 -10.01 -14.20 -22.67
N GLY A 309 -8.89 -14.50 -22.04
CA GLY A 309 -8.35 -13.64 -20.99
C GLY A 309 -6.85 -13.75 -20.87
N TRP A 310 -6.31 -12.94 -19.97
CA TRP A 310 -4.87 -12.75 -19.82
C TRP A 310 -4.32 -13.65 -18.72
N GLU A 311 -3.48 -14.62 -19.09
CA GLU A 311 -2.79 -15.47 -18.12
C GLU A 311 -1.86 -14.67 -17.22
N SER A 312 -1.15 -13.68 -17.78
CA SER A 312 -0.21 -12.83 -17.04
C SER A 312 -0.84 -11.48 -16.66
N VAL A 313 -0.71 -11.11 -15.38
CA VAL A 313 -1.07 -9.78 -14.85
C VAL A 313 -0.31 -8.67 -15.59
N ALA A 314 0.96 -8.90 -15.92
CA ALA A 314 1.78 -7.91 -16.60
C ALA A 314 1.27 -7.65 -18.03
N ARG A 315 0.84 -8.70 -18.74
CA ARG A 315 0.25 -8.56 -20.08
C ARG A 315 -1.10 -7.84 -20.02
N GLU A 316 -1.94 -8.22 -19.06
CA GLU A 316 -3.23 -7.55 -18.80
C GLU A 316 -2.99 -6.05 -18.55
N PHE A 317 -2.14 -5.72 -17.59
CA PHE A 317 -1.79 -4.34 -17.29
C PHE A 317 -1.25 -3.58 -18.50
N ALA A 318 -0.30 -4.15 -19.25
CA ALA A 318 0.30 -3.48 -20.41
C ALA A 318 -0.74 -3.16 -21.49
N VAL A 319 -1.66 -4.09 -21.78
CA VAL A 319 -2.72 -3.87 -22.78
C VAL A 319 -3.72 -2.84 -22.30
N MET A 320 -4.19 -2.95 -21.05
CA MET A 320 -5.14 -1.99 -20.48
C MET A 320 -4.52 -0.59 -20.40
N ALA A 321 -3.23 -0.50 -20.08
CA ALA A 321 -2.47 0.73 -20.05
C ALA A 321 -2.42 1.36 -21.45
N LEU A 322 -2.04 0.59 -22.48
CA LEU A 322 -2.03 1.08 -23.86
C LEU A 322 -3.40 1.60 -24.32
N VAL A 323 -4.48 0.89 -23.96
CA VAL A 323 -5.86 1.32 -24.27
C VAL A 323 -6.19 2.63 -23.56
N ASN A 324 -5.97 2.72 -22.25
CA ASN A 324 -6.30 3.91 -21.48
C ASN A 324 -5.43 5.12 -21.89
N LEU A 325 -4.15 4.90 -22.20
CA LEU A 325 -3.26 5.92 -22.75
C LEU A 325 -3.73 6.38 -24.13
N GLY A 326 -4.16 5.47 -24.99
CA GLY A 326 -4.74 5.80 -26.29
C GLY A 326 -5.98 6.68 -26.17
N ILE A 327 -6.85 6.40 -25.19
CA ILE A 327 -8.05 7.20 -24.93
C ILE A 327 -7.69 8.61 -24.45
N VAL A 328 -6.74 8.72 -23.53
CA VAL A 328 -6.26 10.02 -23.03
C VAL A 328 -5.62 10.83 -24.15
N TYR A 329 -4.83 10.18 -25.00
CA TYR A 329 -4.21 10.79 -26.17
C TYR A 329 -5.27 11.29 -27.18
N LEU A 330 -6.29 10.49 -27.47
CA LEU A 330 -7.40 10.89 -28.33
C LEU A 330 -8.19 12.07 -27.75
N ALA A 331 -8.42 12.07 -26.43
CA ALA A 331 -9.07 13.18 -25.75
C ALA A 331 -8.25 14.47 -25.85
N ASP A 332 -6.93 14.40 -25.65
CA ASP A 332 -6.03 15.56 -25.83
C ASP A 332 -6.05 16.08 -27.27
N LEU A 333 -6.03 15.18 -28.27
CA LEU A 333 -6.11 15.58 -29.68
C LEU A 333 -7.41 16.33 -30.01
N LEU A 334 -8.55 15.86 -29.46
CA LEU A 334 -9.85 16.50 -29.64
C LEU A 334 -9.92 17.87 -28.94
N LEU A 335 -9.36 17.99 -27.73
CA LEU A 335 -9.32 19.24 -26.98
C LEU A 335 -8.42 20.29 -27.63
N ARG A 336 -7.28 19.87 -28.20
CA ARG A 336 -6.37 20.74 -28.96
C ARG A 336 -7.04 21.34 -30.19
N ARG A 337 -7.94 20.60 -30.86
CA ARG A 337 -8.75 21.14 -31.96
C ARG A 337 -9.72 22.24 -31.50
N GLY A 338 -10.09 22.26 -30.22
CA GLY A 338 -10.90 23.31 -29.59
C GLY A 338 -10.10 24.43 -28.92
N GLY A 339 -8.77 24.46 -29.06
CA GLY A 339 -7.91 25.51 -28.50
C GLY A 339 -7.47 25.31 -27.04
N ALA A 340 -7.74 24.14 -26.44
CA ALA A 340 -7.28 23.79 -25.09
C ALA A 340 -6.17 22.73 -25.16
N ALA A 341 -5.09 22.89 -24.39
CA ALA A 341 -3.99 21.92 -24.30
C ALA A 341 -3.93 21.28 -22.91
N LEU A 342 -3.82 19.95 -22.83
CA LEU A 342 -3.52 19.26 -21.57
C LEU A 342 -2.00 19.15 -21.38
N SER A 343 -1.52 19.35 -20.14
CA SER A 343 -0.16 19.00 -19.75
C SER A 343 -0.03 17.47 -19.63
N LEU A 344 0.41 16.80 -20.68
CA LEU A 344 0.38 15.33 -20.84
C LEU A 344 1.17 14.51 -19.78
N GLN A 345 2.15 15.10 -19.10
CA GLN A 345 3.09 14.36 -18.23
C GLN A 345 2.45 13.80 -16.95
N LEU A 346 1.48 14.50 -16.34
CA LEU A 346 0.81 14.05 -15.11
C LEU A 346 -0.38 13.10 -15.31
N PRO A 347 -1.22 13.26 -16.36
CA PRO A 347 -2.26 12.27 -16.71
C PRO A 347 -1.69 10.86 -16.93
N LEU A 348 -0.48 10.74 -17.47
CA LEU A 348 0.18 9.46 -17.74
C LEU A 348 0.39 8.62 -16.49
N PHE A 349 1.09 9.14 -15.48
CA PHE A 349 1.35 8.41 -14.23
C PHE A 349 0.04 8.02 -13.54
N PHE A 350 -0.92 8.95 -13.49
CA PHE A 350 -2.20 8.72 -12.86
C PHE A 350 -3.00 7.62 -13.56
N VAL A 351 -3.06 7.65 -14.89
CA VAL A 351 -3.76 6.63 -15.69
C VAL A 351 -3.10 5.27 -15.53
N LEU A 352 -1.77 5.20 -15.48
CA LEU A 352 -1.05 3.95 -15.22
C LEU A 352 -1.33 3.41 -13.81
N LEU A 353 -1.26 4.27 -12.79
CA LEU A 353 -1.59 3.92 -11.41
C LEU A 353 -3.02 3.38 -11.30
N LEU A 354 -4.00 4.08 -11.89
CA LEU A 354 -5.39 3.66 -11.88
C LEU A 354 -5.61 2.35 -12.63
N THR A 355 -4.97 2.21 -13.78
CA THR A 355 -5.04 0.97 -14.56
C THR A 355 -4.51 -0.20 -13.74
N LEU A 356 -3.36 -0.04 -13.08
CA LEU A 356 -2.76 -1.05 -12.21
C LEU A 356 -3.71 -1.45 -11.07
N ILE A 357 -4.22 -0.47 -10.31
CA ILE A 357 -5.12 -0.73 -9.17
C ILE A 357 -6.38 -1.45 -9.64
N VAL A 358 -7.01 -0.99 -10.73
CA VAL A 358 -8.23 -1.61 -11.29
C VAL A 358 -7.96 -3.02 -11.77
N THR A 359 -6.87 -3.26 -12.50
CA THR A 359 -6.48 -4.59 -12.99
C THR A 359 -6.24 -5.56 -11.84
N LEU A 360 -5.48 -5.16 -10.82
CA LEU A 360 -5.22 -6.00 -9.66
C LEU A 360 -6.50 -6.27 -8.85
N TYR A 361 -7.31 -5.23 -8.63
CA TYR A 361 -8.58 -5.35 -7.92
C TYR A 361 -9.50 -6.35 -8.62
N ASP A 362 -9.77 -6.17 -9.92
CA ASP A 362 -10.70 -7.01 -10.66
C ASP A 362 -10.25 -8.47 -10.68
N ARG A 363 -8.94 -8.70 -10.79
CA ARG A 363 -8.38 -10.04 -10.79
C ARG A 363 -8.47 -10.74 -9.43
N TYR A 364 -8.12 -10.05 -8.35
CA TYR A 364 -8.08 -10.67 -7.03
C TYR A 364 -9.42 -10.68 -6.32
N ARG A 365 -10.35 -9.82 -6.75
CA ARG A 365 -11.70 -9.79 -6.21
C ARG A 365 -12.47 -11.08 -6.45
N VAL A 366 -12.34 -11.66 -7.64
CA VAL A 366 -12.98 -12.94 -8.00
C VAL A 366 -12.57 -14.04 -7.01
N ILE A 367 -11.29 -14.10 -6.65
CA ILE A 367 -10.74 -15.09 -5.71
C ILE A 367 -11.39 -14.94 -4.34
N TYR A 368 -11.54 -13.70 -3.86
CA TYR A 368 -12.20 -13.42 -2.59
C TYR A 368 -13.68 -13.82 -2.60
N ASP A 369 -14.41 -13.50 -3.68
CA ASP A 369 -15.83 -13.78 -3.78
C ASP A 369 -16.11 -15.30 -3.80
N VAL A 370 -15.24 -16.09 -4.45
CA VAL A 370 -15.29 -17.56 -4.44
C VAL A 370 -15.07 -18.11 -3.04
N ARG A 371 -14.02 -17.69 -2.33
CA ARG A 371 -13.76 -18.13 -0.94
C ARG A 371 -14.91 -17.78 0.00
N ARG A 372 -15.53 -16.63 -0.22
CA ARG A 372 -16.71 -16.20 0.54
C ARG A 372 -17.91 -17.09 0.25
N ALA A 373 -18.14 -17.45 -1.01
CA ALA A 373 -19.24 -18.33 -1.43
C ALA A 373 -19.06 -19.76 -0.90
N GLN A 374 -17.82 -20.26 -0.85
CA GLN A 374 -17.46 -21.58 -0.31
C GLN A 374 -17.51 -21.65 1.23
N GLY A 375 -17.87 -20.56 1.93
CA GLY A 375 -18.03 -20.57 3.37
C GLY A 375 -16.71 -20.60 4.14
N GLY A 376 -15.71 -19.83 3.70
CA GLY A 376 -14.48 -19.60 4.46
C GLY A 376 -14.80 -19.36 5.94
N VAL A 377 -14.33 -20.27 6.80
CA VAL A 377 -14.76 -20.49 8.18
C VAL A 377 -15.20 -19.20 8.88
N VAL A 378 -16.50 -19.14 9.24
CA VAL A 378 -17.15 -18.02 9.94
C VAL A 378 -16.76 -17.97 11.40
#